data_AF-A0A067FS58-F1
#
_entry.id   AF-A0A067FS58-F1
#
_cell.length_a   1.000
_cell.length_b   1.000
_cell.length_c   1.000
_cell.angle_alpha   90.00
_cell.angle_beta   90.00
_cell.angle_gamma   90.00
#
_symmetry.space_group_name_H-M   'P 1'
#
loop_
_entity.id
_entity.type
_entity.pdbx_description
1 polymer ?
#
loop_
_entity_poly.entity_id
_entity_poly.type
_entity_poly.pdbx_seq_one_letter_code
_entity_poly.pdbx_strand_id
1 'polypeptide(L)'
;PRLTDYDTLLENVRDLREGKPVQVPIYDFESSSRTGYRTVEVPSSRIVIIEGIYALSEKLRPLLDLRVSVTGGVHFDLVKRVLRDIQRVGQEPEEIIQQISET
;
A
#
# COMPACT_ATOMS: atom_id res chain seq x y z
N PRO A 1 -2.48 15.37 -8.08
CA PRO A 1 -2.52 14.74 -6.74
C PRO A 1 -3.94 14.23 -6.40
N ARG A 2 -4.31 13.08 -6.98
CA ARG A 2 -5.61 12.40 -6.85
C ARG A 2 -5.36 10.88 -6.60
N LEU A 3 -4.29 10.54 -5.88
CA LEU A 3 -3.64 9.22 -5.97
C LEU A 3 -4.04 8.22 -4.87
N THR A 4 -4.84 8.61 -3.87
CA THR A 4 -5.22 7.69 -2.79
C THR A 4 -6.69 7.87 -2.41
N ASP A 5 -7.46 6.80 -2.59
CA ASP A 5 -8.89 6.70 -2.29
C ASP A 5 -9.09 6.43 -0.80
N TYR A 6 -8.90 7.48 0.02
CA TYR A 6 -9.04 7.38 1.47
C TYR A 6 -10.47 7.09 1.90
N ASP A 7 -11.47 7.51 1.12
CA ASP A 7 -12.86 7.35 1.51
C ASP A 7 -13.23 5.86 1.51
N THR A 8 -12.90 5.13 0.44
CA THR A 8 -13.04 3.65 0.41
C THR A 8 -12.22 2.97 1.50
N LEU A 9 -10.98 3.43 1.77
CA LEU A 9 -10.16 2.82 2.83
C LEU A 9 -10.79 3.00 4.22
N LEU A 10 -11.25 4.21 4.54
CA LEU A 10 -11.85 4.53 5.84
C LEU A 10 -13.16 3.78 6.06
N GLU A 11 -13.99 3.67 5.02
CA GLU A 11 -15.21 2.88 5.04
C GLU A 11 -14.90 1.39 5.30
N ASN A 12 -13.99 0.81 4.53
CA ASN A 12 -13.60 -0.60 4.71
C ASN A 12 -13.05 -0.89 6.11
N VAL A 13 -12.24 0.02 6.67
CA VAL A 13 -11.70 -0.16 8.03
C VAL A 13 -12.81 -0.09 9.08
N ARG A 14 -13.80 0.80 8.93
CA ARG A 14 -14.94 0.90 9.83
C ARG A 14 -15.82 -0.35 9.75
N ASP A 15 -16.14 -0.80 8.55
CA ASP A 15 -16.97 -2.01 8.36
C ASP A 15 -16.31 -3.26 8.94
N LEU A 16 -15.00 -3.45 8.74
CA LEU A 16 -14.26 -4.54 9.37
C LEU A 16 -14.30 -4.44 10.90
N ARG A 17 -14.24 -3.23 11.47
CA ARG A 17 -14.36 -3.02 12.92
C ARG A 17 -15.76 -3.34 13.45
N GLU A 18 -16.78 -3.13 12.63
CA GLU A 18 -18.18 -3.48 12.92
C GLU A 18 -18.50 -4.97 12.66
N GLY A 19 -17.52 -5.76 12.22
CA GLY A 19 -17.71 -7.18 11.93
C GLY A 19 -18.45 -7.43 10.62
N LYS A 20 -18.29 -6.55 9.64
CA LYS A 20 -18.82 -6.71 8.28
C LYS A 20 -17.68 -7.04 7.31
N PRO A 21 -17.90 -7.97 6.35
CA PRO A 21 -16.95 -8.19 5.26
C PRO A 21 -16.92 -6.98 4.31
N VAL A 22 -15.79 -6.77 3.65
CA VAL A 22 -15.56 -5.57 2.82
C VAL A 22 -15.00 -5.91 1.45
N GLN A 23 -15.20 -5.00 0.48
CA GLN A 23 -14.62 -5.12 -0.86
C GLN A 23 -13.36 -4.28 -0.99
N VAL A 24 -12.21 -4.95 -1.04
CA VAL A 24 -10.92 -4.28 -1.18
C VAL A 24 -10.53 -4.23 -2.66
N PRO A 25 -10.24 -3.04 -3.22
CA PRO A 25 -9.81 -2.93 -4.61
C PRO A 25 -8.47 -3.65 -4.82
N ILE A 26 -8.35 -4.33 -5.96
CA ILE A 26 -7.10 -4.94 -6.42
C ILE A 26 -6.42 -3.95 -7.34
N TYR A 27 -5.19 -3.58 -7.01
CA TYR A 27 -4.33 -2.76 -7.86
C TYR A 27 -3.35 -3.63 -8.62
N ASP A 28 -3.34 -3.50 -9.94
CA ASP A 28 -2.37 -4.13 -10.82
C ASP A 28 -1.26 -3.13 -11.16
N PHE A 29 -0.02 -3.51 -10.85
CA PHE A 29 1.15 -2.68 -11.08
C PHE A 29 1.61 -2.67 -12.53
N GLU A 30 1.35 -3.73 -13.30
CA GLU A 30 1.73 -3.80 -14.72
C GLU A 30 0.89 -2.81 -15.54
N SER A 31 -0.44 -2.87 -15.38
CA SER A 31 -1.36 -1.94 -16.04
C SER A 31 -1.52 -0.60 -15.33
N SER A 32 -0.91 -0.41 -14.16
CA SER A 32 -1.07 0.77 -13.30
C SER A 32 -2.53 1.16 -13.06
N SER A 33 -3.39 0.17 -12.81
CA SER A 33 -4.84 0.37 -12.76
C SER A 33 -5.54 -0.52 -11.71
N ARG A 34 -6.78 -0.15 -11.36
CA ARG A 34 -7.64 -0.99 -10.52
C ARG A 34 -8.32 -2.04 -11.40
N THR A 35 -8.05 -3.32 -11.16
CA THR A 35 -8.51 -4.43 -12.02
C THR A 35 -9.70 -5.20 -11.46
N GLY A 36 -10.10 -4.93 -10.22
CA GLY A 36 -11.27 -5.55 -9.61
C GLY A 36 -11.34 -5.32 -8.12
N TYR A 37 -12.12 -6.18 -7.46
CA TYR A 37 -12.31 -6.19 -6.01
C TYR A 37 -12.16 -7.61 -5.47
N ARG A 38 -11.67 -7.70 -4.24
CA ARG A 38 -11.62 -8.94 -3.46
C ARG A 38 -12.38 -8.75 -2.16
N THR A 39 -13.25 -9.70 -1.84
CA THR A 39 -13.88 -9.76 -0.52
C THR A 39 -12.83 -10.07 0.53
N VAL A 40 -12.78 -9.26 1.58
CA VAL A 40 -12.02 -9.52 2.81
C VAL A 40 -13.01 -9.78 3.92
N GLU A 41 -13.00 -11.02 4.40
CA GLU A 41 -13.79 -11.45 5.56
C GLU A 41 -13.25 -10.84 6.85
N VAL A 42 -14.11 -10.75 7.86
CA VAL A 42 -13.73 -10.28 9.19
C VAL A 42 -12.74 -11.29 9.80
N PRO A 43 -11.52 -10.86 10.16
CA PRO A 43 -10.53 -11.78 10.69
C PRO A 43 -10.93 -12.28 12.09
N SER A 44 -10.85 -13.59 12.32
CA SER A 44 -11.11 -14.19 13.64
C SER A 44 -10.15 -13.70 14.72
N SER A 45 -8.94 -13.29 14.33
CA SER A 45 -7.93 -12.68 15.20
C SER A 45 -8.32 -11.30 15.71
N ARG A 46 -9.33 -10.66 15.10
CA ARG A 46 -9.73 -9.26 15.35
C ARG A 46 -8.58 -8.26 15.15
N ILE A 47 -7.59 -8.63 14.34
CA ILE A 47 -6.45 -7.78 13.99
C ILE A 47 -6.52 -7.48 12.50
N VAL A 48 -6.49 -6.19 12.17
CA VAL A 48 -6.33 -5.68 10.80
C VAL A 48 -5.01 -4.94 10.72
N ILE A 49 -4.17 -5.30 9.74
CA ILE A 49 -2.89 -4.64 9.51
C ILE A 49 -3.03 -3.75 8.26
N ILE A 50 -2.82 -2.45 8.44
CA ILE A 50 -2.77 -1.48 7.34
C ILE A 50 -1.30 -1.14 7.12
N GLU A 51 -0.78 -1.48 5.94
CA GLU A 51 0.58 -1.17 5.54
C GLU A 51 0.65 -0.20 4.36
N GLY A 52 1.81 0.44 4.20
CA GLY A 52 2.09 1.35 3.09
C GLY A 52 2.63 2.70 3.55
N ILE A 53 3.21 3.44 2.59
CA ILE A 53 3.86 4.73 2.85
C ILE A 53 2.92 5.80 3.43
N TYR A 54 1.61 5.63 3.25
CA TYR A 54 0.57 6.54 3.73
C TYR A 54 -0.25 5.98 4.90
N ALA A 55 0.11 4.83 5.47
CA ALA A 55 -0.64 4.17 6.53
C ALA A 55 -0.75 5.02 7.81
N LEU A 56 0.20 5.94 8.05
CA LEU A 56 0.22 6.85 9.21
C LEU A 56 -0.32 8.26 8.91
N SER A 57 -1.04 8.42 7.80
CA SER A 57 -1.70 9.68 7.42
C SER A 57 -2.70 10.16 8.48
N GLU A 58 -2.83 11.47 8.67
CA GLU A 58 -3.76 12.09 9.63
C GLU A 58 -5.20 11.56 9.51
N LYS A 59 -5.63 11.23 8.28
CA LYS A 59 -6.97 10.69 8.03
C LYS A 59 -7.21 9.33 8.68
N LEU A 60 -6.17 8.48 8.76
CA LEU A 60 -6.27 7.13 9.32
C LEU A 60 -6.02 7.09 10.82
N ARG A 61 -5.21 8.02 11.36
CA ARG A 61 -4.79 8.03 12.76
C ARG A 61 -5.91 7.84 13.78
N PRO A 62 -7.12 8.42 13.63
CA PRO A 62 -8.22 8.20 14.59
C PRO A 62 -8.72 6.75 14.65
N LEU A 63 -8.43 5.92 13.64
CA LEU A 63 -8.85 4.52 13.56
C LEU A 63 -7.73 3.54 13.96
N LEU A 64 -6.51 4.00 14.23
CA LEU A 64 -5.36 3.13 14.50
C LEU A 64 -5.15 2.95 16.01
N ASP A 65 -5.21 1.70 16.47
CA ASP A 65 -4.90 1.36 17.87
C ASP A 65 -3.39 1.29 18.14
N LEU A 66 -2.60 0.83 17.15
CA LEU A 66 -1.14 0.75 17.19
C LEU A 66 -0.55 1.43 15.94
N ARG A 67 0.56 2.15 16.12
CA ARG A 67 1.28 2.85 15.05
C ARG A 67 2.75 2.46 15.07
N VAL A 68 3.24 1.98 13.93
CA VAL A 68 4.64 1.60 13.75
C VAL A 68 5.16 2.29 12.49
N SER A 69 6.28 3.01 12.60
CA SER A 69 7.01 3.52 11.44
C SER A 69 8.36 2.83 11.37
N VAL A 70 8.72 2.35 10.19
CA VAL A 70 10.07 1.83 9.91
C VAL A 70 10.84 2.94 9.23
N THR A 71 11.93 3.41 9.86
CA THR A 71 12.87 4.37 9.29
C THR A 71 14.14 3.65 8.87
N GLY A 72 14.47 3.72 7.58
CA GLY A 72 15.73 3.25 6.98
C GLY A 72 16.46 4.38 6.26
N GLY A 73 17.75 4.19 6.00
CA GLY A 73 18.53 5.12 5.17
C GLY A 73 18.14 4.98 3.70
N VAL A 74 17.71 6.09 3.09
CA VAL A 74 17.12 6.19 1.74
C VAL A 74 17.88 5.38 0.69
N HIS A 75 19.21 5.37 0.75
CA HIS A 75 20.06 4.70 -0.23
C HIS A 75 19.91 3.17 -0.28
N PHE A 76 19.70 2.50 0.85
CA PHE A 76 19.68 1.03 0.87
C PHE A 76 18.34 0.45 0.41
N ASP A 77 17.24 1.11 0.77
CA ASP A 77 15.90 0.70 0.35
C ASP A 77 15.67 0.99 -1.14
N LEU A 78 16.31 2.04 -1.66
CA LEU A 78 16.33 2.36 -3.08
C LEU A 78 17.03 1.28 -3.90
N VAL A 79 18.24 0.88 -3.49
CA VAL A 79 18.98 -0.22 -4.16
C VAL A 79 18.18 -1.51 -4.12
N LYS A 80 17.56 -1.85 -2.99
CA LYS A 80 16.69 -3.04 -2.87
C LYS A 80 15.48 -2.95 -3.79
N ARG A 81 14.88 -1.78 -3.94
CA ARG A 81 13.74 -1.55 -4.84
C ARG A 81 14.16 -1.75 -6.29
N VAL A 82 15.28 -1.15 -6.71
CA VAL A 82 15.84 -1.35 -8.06
C VAL A 82 16.04 -2.83 -8.36
N LEU A 83 16.71 -3.56 -7.46
CA LEU A 83 16.97 -4.98 -7.66
C LEU A 83 15.69 -5.83 -7.73
N ARG A 84 14.65 -5.47 -6.96
CA ARG A 84 13.36 -6.16 -6.98
C ARG A 84 12.58 -5.87 -8.25
N ASP A 85 12.61 -4.62 -8.73
CA ASP A 85 11.86 -4.18 -9.90
C ASP A 85 12.48 -4.73 -11.19
N ILE A 86 13.82 -4.81 -11.28
CA ILE A 86 14.54 -5.53 -12.35
C ILE A 86 14.06 -6.99 -12.45
N GLN A 87 13.95 -7.69 -11.32
CA GLN A 87 13.53 -9.10 -11.27
C GLN A 87 12.06 -9.32 -11.61
N ARG A 88 11.20 -8.31 -11.43
CA ARG A 88 9.75 -8.41 -11.64
C ARG A 88 9.31 -8.07 -13.05
N VAL A 89 9.95 -7.08 -13.68
CA VAL A 89 9.43 -6.47 -14.93
C VAL A 89 10.30 -6.82 -16.14
N GLY A 90 11.50 -7.40 -15.95
CA GLY A 90 12.43 -7.61 -17.06
C GLY A 90 12.90 -6.29 -17.70
N GLN A 91 12.76 -5.17 -16.98
CA GLN A 91 13.25 -3.87 -17.40
C GLN A 91 14.76 -3.76 -17.21
N GLU A 92 15.41 -3.08 -18.16
CA GLU A 92 16.84 -2.84 -18.11
C GLU A 92 17.20 -1.89 -16.94
N PRO A 93 18.29 -2.16 -16.20
CA PRO A 93 18.65 -1.43 -14.98
C PRO A 93 18.73 0.10 -15.13
N GLU A 94 19.06 0.59 -16.33
CA GLU A 94 19.28 2.00 -16.63
C GLU A 94 17.99 2.83 -16.53
N GLU A 95 16.84 2.29 -16.95
CA GLU A 95 15.55 2.99 -16.91
C GLU A 95 15.09 3.25 -15.46
N ILE A 96 15.37 2.29 -14.57
CA ILE A 96 14.96 2.34 -13.17
C ILE A 96 15.83 3.35 -12.39
N ILE A 97 17.14 3.37 -12.66
CA ILE A 97 18.06 4.34 -12.05
C ILE A 97 17.69 5.77 -12.46
N GLN A 98 17.25 5.98 -13.70
CA GLN A 98 16.85 7.30 -14.17
C GLN A 98 15.58 7.82 -13.49
N GLN A 99 14.52 7.01 -13.40
CA GLN A 99 13.28 7.37 -12.66
C GLN A 99 13.56 7.77 -11.21
N ILE A 100 14.56 7.14 -10.60
CA ILE A 100 14.97 7.39 -9.23
C ILE A 100 15.77 8.69 -9.08
N SER A 101 16.62 9.02 -10.06
CA SER A 101 17.43 10.24 -10.03
C SER A 101 16.61 11.52 -10.26
N GLU A 102 15.43 11.39 -10.89
CA GLU A 102 14.52 12.50 -11.20
C GLU A 102 13.43 12.70 -10.13
N THR A 103 13.38 11.85 -9.09
CA THR A 103 12.45 11.93 -7.96
C THR A 103 13.16 12.40 -6.69
#